data_AF-A0A662HLH1-F1
#
_entry.id   AF-A0A662HLH1-F1
#
_cell.length_a   1.000
_cell.length_b   1.000
_cell.length_c   1.000
_cell.angle_alpha   90.00
_cell.angle_beta   90.00
_cell.angle_gamma   90.00
#
_symmetry.space_group_name_H-M   'P 1'
#
loop_
_entity.id
_entity.type
_entity.pdbx_description
1 polymer ?
#
loop_
_entity_poly.entity_id
_entity_poly.type
_entity_poly.pdbx_seq_one_letter_code
_entity_poly.pdbx_strand_id
1 'polypeptide(L)' 'MRDKIKTGIMVDRELGEEFKSKVGNKRGLRYLSRAVKEAIENEISDIPIIRALEKLLKREKRDPTNNLFCQA' A
#
# COMPACT_ATOMS: atom_id res chain seq x y z
N MET A 1 8.32 11.47 11.16
CA MET A 1 7.58 12.19 10.09
C MET A 1 8.34 12.28 8.77
N ARG A 2 9.62 11.87 8.68
CA ARG A 2 10.46 12.01 7.48
C ARG A 2 9.90 11.37 6.20
N ASP A 3 9.11 10.29 6.31
CA ASP A 3 8.68 9.49 5.16
C ASP A 3 7.19 9.66 4.81
N LYS A 4 6.50 10.66 5.38
CA LYS A 4 5.07 10.92 5.12
C LYS A 4 4.91 12.25 4.40
N ILE A 5 4.18 12.23 3.29
CA ILE A 5 3.79 13.43 2.55
C ILE A 5 2.39 13.85 3.00
N LYS A 6 2.21 15.14 3.27
CA LYS A 6 0.87 15.70 3.52
C LYS A 6 0.23 16.03 2.18
N THR A 7 -0.90 15.41 1.90
CA THR A 7 -1.68 15.63 0.67
C THR A 7 -3.06 16.15 1.04
N GLY A 8 -3.47 17.27 0.44
CA GLY A 8 -4.85 17.74 0.45
C GLY A 8 -5.58 17.21 -0.78
N ILE A 9 -6.76 16.64 -0.59
CA ILE A 9 -7.60 16.09 -1.68
C ILE A 9 -8.93 16.82 -1.63
N MET A 10 -9.33 17.45 -2.74
CA MET A 10 -10.68 17.98 -2.90
C MET A 10 -11.57 16.86 -3.43
N VAL A 11 -12.72 16.69 -2.81
CA VAL A 11 -13.74 15.70 -3.18
C VAL A 11 -15.08 16.38 -3.25
N ASP A 12 -16.01 15.77 -3.98
CA ASP A 12 -17.40 16.22 -3.98
C ASP A 12 -17.96 16.26 -2.57
N ARG A 13 -18.77 17.28 -2.31
CA ARG A 13 -19.33 17.53 -0.97
C ARG A 13 -20.11 16.33 -0.46
N GLU A 14 -20.98 15.77 -1.30
CA GLU A 14 -21.83 14.62 -0.96
C GLU A 14 -20.97 13.39 -0.63
N LEU A 15 -19.97 13.09 -1.47
CA LEU A 15 -19.02 12.01 -1.23
C LEU A 15 -18.29 12.17 0.11
N GLY A 16 -17.83 13.40 0.40
CA GLY A 16 -17.14 13.71 1.65
C GLY A 16 -18.04 13.59 2.88
N GLU A 17 -19.29 14.01 2.80
CA GLU A 17 -20.28 13.89 3.88
C GLU A 17 -20.68 12.43 4.13
N GLU A 18 -20.93 11.66 3.07
CA GLU A 18 -21.25 10.24 3.17
C GLU A 18 -20.07 9.43 3.77
N PHE A 19 -18.85 9.71 3.31
CA PHE A 19 -17.65 9.08 3.85
C PHE A 19 -17.45 9.41 5.34
N LYS A 20 -17.62 10.69 5.72
CA LYS A 20 -17.60 11.11 7.13
C LYS A 20 -18.67 10.39 7.95
N SER A 21 -19.88 10.21 7.42
CA SER A 21 -20.96 9.49 8.11
C SER A 21 -20.60 8.01 8.33
N LYS A 22 -20.14 7.32 7.27
CA LYS A 22 -19.76 5.90 7.31
C LYS A 22 -18.59 5.62 8.26
N VAL A 23 -17.55 6.47 8.27
CA VAL A 23 -16.34 6.31 9.08
C VAL A 23 -16.52 6.89 10.48
N GLY A 24 -17.13 8.08 10.57
CA GLY A 24 -17.34 8.85 11.80
C GLY A 24 -18.23 8.13 12.80
N ASN A 25 -19.32 7.50 12.36
CA ASN A 25 -20.20 6.74 13.24
C ASN A 25 -19.57 5.46 13.80
N LYS A 26 -18.61 4.86 13.09
CA LYS A 26 -17.97 3.61 13.50
C LYS A 26 -16.74 3.80 14.38
N ARG A 27 -15.96 4.88 14.16
CA ARG A 27 -14.62 5.04 14.78
C ARG A 27 -14.29 6.47 15.23
N GLY A 28 -15.13 7.48 14.94
CA GLY A 28 -14.90 8.88 15.27
C GLY A 28 -13.99 9.63 14.27
N LEU A 29 -14.06 10.97 14.28
CA LEU A 29 -13.41 11.84 13.27
C LEU A 29 -11.88 11.69 13.20
N ARG A 30 -11.23 11.25 14.28
CA ARG A 30 -9.77 10.99 14.31
C ARG A 30 -9.35 9.86 13.36
N TYR A 31 -10.29 9.01 12.93
CA TYR A 31 -10.04 7.90 12.03
C TYR A 31 -10.24 8.24 10.55
N LEU A 32 -10.73 9.43 10.20
CA LEU A 32 -10.94 9.79 8.78
C LEU A 32 -9.64 9.74 7.98
N SER A 33 -8.56 10.37 8.49
CA SER A 33 -7.26 10.34 7.81
C SER A 33 -6.72 8.91 7.68
N ARG A 34 -6.97 8.05 8.67
CA ARG A 34 -6.59 6.64 8.61
C ARG A 34 -7.41 5.88 7.57
N ALA A 35 -8.71 6.11 7.49
CA ALA A 35 -9.59 5.48 6.51
C ALA A 35 -9.23 5.90 5.07
N VAL A 36 -8.90 7.17 4.85
CA VAL A 36 -8.40 7.65 3.55
C VAL A 36 -7.07 6.97 3.22
N LYS A 37 -6.15 6.84 4.19
CA LYS A 37 -4.89 6.13 3.99
C LYS A 37 -5.12 4.65 3.64
N GLU A 38 -6.00 3.95 4.36
CA GLU A 38 -6.34 2.55 4.12
C GLU A 38 -6.97 2.35 2.73
N ALA A 39 -7.85 3.26 2.29
CA ALA A 39 -8.43 3.22 0.95
C ALA A 39 -7.36 3.36 -0.15
N ILE A 40 -6.41 4.28 0.03
CA ILE A 40 -5.28 4.45 -0.90
C ILE A 40 -4.40 3.20 -0.89
N GLU A 41 -4.03 2.69 0.29
CA GLU A 41 -3.18 1.50 0.42
C GLU A 41 -3.79 0.27 -0.24
N ASN A 42 -5.11 0.09 -0.14
CA ASN A 42 -5.81 -1.00 -0.82
C ASN A 42 -5.73 -0.88 -2.35
N GLU A 43 -5.98 0.33 -2.89
CA GLU A 43 -5.98 0.57 -4.33
C GLU A 43 -4.60 0.34 -4.97
N ILE A 44 -3.52 0.72 -4.28
CA ILE A 44 -2.15 0.62 -4.82
C ILE A 44 -1.37 -0.58 -4.28
N SER A 45 -2.03 -1.52 -3.60
CA SER A 45 -1.39 -2.63 -2.88
C SER A 45 -0.56 -3.56 -3.78
N ASP A 46 -0.90 -3.65 -5.07
CA ASP A 46 -0.17 -4.48 -6.03
C ASP A 46 1.27 -4.00 -6.26
N ILE A 47 1.50 -2.69 -6.29
CA ILE A 47 2.81 -2.09 -6.58
C ILE A 47 3.88 -2.50 -5.55
N PRO A 48 3.68 -2.33 -4.23
CA PRO A 48 4.66 -2.77 -3.25
C PRO A 48 4.81 -4.30 -3.23
N ILE A 49 3.75 -5.07 -3.49
CA ILE A 49 3.81 -6.53 -3.59
C ILE A 49 4.72 -6.95 -4.76
N ILE A 50 4.47 -6.43 -5.96
CA ILE A 50 5.28 -6.69 -7.16
C ILE A 50 6.74 -6.33 -6.90
N ARG A 51 7.01 -5.14 -6.33
CA ARG A 51 8.38 -4.72 -6.00
C ARG A 51 9.06 -5.64 -4.98
N ALA A 52 8.32 -6.16 -4.01
CA ALA A 52 8.85 -7.12 -3.04
C ALA A 52 9.18 -8.46 -3.71
N LEU A 53 8.29 -8.97 -4.56
CA LEU A 53 8.50 -10.19 -5.35
C LEU A 53 9.69 -10.06 -6.28
N GLU A 54 9.83 -8.95 -7.02
CA GLU A 54 10.99 -8.68 -7.87
C GLU A 54 12.31 -8.69 -7.09
N LYS A 55 12.33 -8.17 -5.85
CA LYS A 55 13.52 -8.20 -4.99
C LYS A 55 13.87 -9.61 -4.56
N LEU A 56 12.87 -10.44 -4.25
CA LEU A 56 13.08 -11.85 -3.89
C LEU A 56 13.63 -12.64 -5.08
N LEU A 57 13.03 -12.49 -6.27
CA LEU A 57 13.48 -13.14 -7.50
C LEU A 57 14.90 -12.68 -7.93
N LYS A 58 15.23 -11.41 -7.73
CA LYS A 58 16.60 -10.90 -7.96
C LYS A 58 17.63 -11.46 -6.98
N ARG A 59 17.23 -11.85 -5.76
CA ARG A 59 18.12 -12.50 -4.80
C ARG A 59 18.39 -13.95 -5.20
N GLU A 60 17.37 -14.66 -5.68
CA GLU A 60 17.48 -16.05 -6.11
C GLU A 60 18.37 -16.21 -7.35
N LYS A 61 18.30 -15.29 -8.32
CA LYS A 61 19.22 -15.28 -9.48
C LYS A 61 20.68 -14.96 -9.15
N ARG A 62 20.99 -14.53 -7.92
CA ARG A 62 22.36 -14.22 -7.47
C ARG A 62 22.95 -15.29 -6.56
N ASP A 63 22.23 -16.37 -6.29
CA ASP A 63 22.79 -17.49 -5.56
C ASP A 63 23.63 -18.36 -6.52
N PRO A 64 24.98 -18.39 -6.41
CA PRO A 64 25.84 -19.15 -7.31
C PRO A 64 25.72 -20.67 -7.10
N THR A 65 25.01 -21.14 -6.08
CA THR A 65 24.96 -22.56 -5.72
C THR A 65 23.96 -23.39 -6.55
N ASN A 66 23.01 -22.75 -7.26
CA ASN A 66 22.03 -23.47 -8.09
C ASN A 66 22.56 -23.99 -9.45
N ASN A 67 23.84 -23.76 -9.77
CA ASN A 67 24.47 -24.26 -10.99
C ASN A 67 25.29 -25.55 -10.82
N LEU A 68 25.30 -26.17 -9.63
CA LEU A 68 26.09 -27.38 -9.37
C LEU A 68 25.44 -28.71 -9.78
N PHE A 69 24.21 -28.72 -10.30
CA PHE A 69 23.51 -29.98 -10.65
C PHE A 69 23.41 -30.29 -12.15
N CYS A 70 24.07 -29.54 -13.04
CA CYS A 70 24.03 -29.79 -14.49
C CYS A 70 25.40 -30.12 -15.11
N GLN A 71 26.29 -30.79 -14.37
CA GLN A 71 27.46 -31.45 -14.95
C GLN A 71 27.49 -32.91 -14.50
N ALA A 72 26.79 -33.76 -15.26
CA ALA A 72 26.99 -35.21 -15.30
C ALA A 72 26.96 -35.64 -16.76
#